data_AF-A0A3D1GYL7-F1
#
_entry.id   AF-A0A3D1GYL7-F1
#
_cell.length_a   1.000
_cell.length_b   1.000
_cell.length_c   1.000
_cell.angle_alpha   90.00
_cell.angle_beta   90.00
_cell.angle_gamma   90.00
#
_symmetry.space_group_name_H-M   'P 1'
#
loop_
_entity.id
_entity.type
_entity.pdbx_description
1 polymer ?
#
loop_
_entity_poly.entity_id
_entity_poly.type
_entity_poly.pdbx_seq_one_letter_code
_entity_poly.pdbx_strand_id
1 'polypeptide(L)'
;MAEKDHSASQSAENHIDLNNPELQNALQIIQYTRRSLFLTGKAGTGKSTFLRYIAAHTKKKHIILAPTGIAAINAGGSTLHSFFKIPFHPLLPNDSMFSVRNIRNTLKYNSEKIKIIREVELIIIDEISMVRADIIDFIDKVLRIYSRNMREPFGGKQLLLVGDIYQLEPVVREEDRRLLSPFYRSSFFFDAKVFEYFQLVSIELRKVYRQSDPVFISILDHIRTSQVPMSDLQKLNQRVGAQLDESDSKLAITLSTRRDTVDYINDSQLKLLPGEPTLFRGNIQGEFPESSLPTPMELYLKTGAQIIFIKNDIEHQWVNGTLGTIIGFDEDDDAKIYVRTENGQDVMVEPAAWSNMRYHFNEVEKKIEEEEIGRYEQYPLRLAWAITVHKSQGLTFNQVKIDFTGGVFAGGQTYVALSRCTSLEGISLQEPIRQNEVFVRNEVKQFARHYNDQSTINTALTQSKADKQYHDAAAAFDQGDMQGALDNFFLAIHSRYDIEKPSAKRLIRRKLGKVNSLIAENEQLREIIRQKEEEKKKQEKFLKRLAAEYTLLGKECEKEGMSTAAIANYKKALELCPEHPEAKRRLKKLNP
;
A
#
# COMPACT_ATOMS: atom_id res chain seq x y z
N MET A 1 9.23 20.49 33.69
CA MET A 1 7.80 20.09 33.62
C MET A 1 7.27 20.21 32.19
N ALA A 2 8.01 19.66 31.21
CA ALA A 2 7.68 19.74 29.78
C ALA A 2 8.19 18.47 29.06
N GLU A 3 7.96 17.30 29.66
CA GLU A 3 8.44 16.01 29.15
C GLU A 3 7.46 14.85 29.42
N LYS A 4 6.19 15.15 29.77
CA LYS A 4 5.17 14.13 30.05
C LYS A 4 3.96 14.13 29.10
N ASP A 5 3.86 15.07 28.16
CA ASP A 5 2.71 15.19 27.25
C ASP A 5 2.98 14.68 25.82
N HIS A 6 4.07 13.94 25.60
CA HIS A 6 4.34 13.24 24.34
C HIS A 6 4.14 11.72 24.40
N SER A 7 3.75 11.17 25.56
CA SER A 7 3.46 9.74 25.72
C SER A 7 1.97 9.38 25.69
N ALA A 8 1.08 10.37 25.63
CA ALA A 8 -0.38 10.16 25.57
C ALA A 8 -0.95 10.19 24.13
N SER A 9 -0.14 10.57 23.13
CA SER A 9 -0.53 10.65 21.72
C SER A 9 -0.24 9.38 20.90
N GLN A 10 0.25 8.30 21.53
CA GLN A 10 0.57 7.02 20.88
C GLN A 10 -0.34 5.84 21.32
N SER A 11 -1.32 6.04 22.20
CA SER A 11 -2.07 4.96 22.84
C SER A 11 -3.36 4.50 22.13
N ALA A 12 -3.53 4.85 20.85
CA ALA A 12 -4.65 4.37 20.02
C ALA A 12 -4.19 3.74 18.69
N GLU A 13 -3.08 3.00 18.69
CA GLU A 13 -2.79 2.08 17.60
C GLU A 13 -3.89 1.01 17.50
N ASN A 14 -4.56 0.98 16.34
CA ASN A 14 -5.59 0.02 15.94
C ASN A 14 -5.29 -1.41 16.46
N HIS A 15 -6.04 -1.85 17.47
CA HIS A 15 -5.92 -3.20 18.05
C HIS A 15 -6.37 -4.25 17.01
N ILE A 16 -5.45 -4.70 16.16
CA ILE A 16 -5.69 -5.82 15.25
C ILE A 16 -5.64 -7.12 16.04
N ASP A 17 -6.56 -8.04 15.77
CA ASP A 17 -6.60 -9.35 16.40
C ASP A 17 -5.47 -10.24 15.85
N LEU A 18 -4.27 -10.07 16.42
CA LEU A 18 -3.09 -10.84 16.03
C LEU A 18 -3.20 -12.33 16.37
N ASN A 19 -4.22 -12.76 17.11
CA ASN A 19 -4.47 -14.17 17.40
C ASN A 19 -5.29 -14.87 16.32
N ASN A 20 -5.82 -14.12 15.35
CA ASN A 20 -6.56 -14.67 14.23
C ASN A 20 -5.61 -15.38 13.24
N PRO A 21 -5.76 -16.69 13.00
CA PRO A 21 -4.82 -17.46 12.19
C PRO A 21 -4.84 -17.04 10.72
N GLU A 22 -5.99 -16.64 10.18
CA GLU A 22 -6.09 -16.14 8.80
C GLU A 22 -5.33 -14.82 8.64
N LEU A 23 -5.42 -13.90 9.62
CA LEU A 23 -4.64 -12.67 9.61
C LEU A 23 -3.14 -12.95 9.74
N GLN A 24 -2.73 -13.87 10.61
CA GLN A 24 -1.32 -14.24 10.75
C GLN A 24 -0.74 -14.80 9.44
N ASN A 25 -1.47 -15.69 8.77
CA ASN A 25 -1.06 -16.23 7.47
C ASN A 25 -0.93 -15.12 6.41
N ALA A 26 -1.90 -14.20 6.36
CA ALA A 26 -1.86 -13.06 5.46
C ALA A 26 -0.64 -12.14 5.75
N LEU A 27 -0.37 -11.83 7.02
CA LEU A 27 0.80 -11.05 7.43
C LEU A 27 2.10 -11.71 6.98
N GLN A 28 2.25 -13.01 7.22
CA GLN A 28 3.47 -13.72 6.84
C GLN A 28 3.70 -13.71 5.32
N ILE A 29 2.65 -13.97 4.53
CA ILE A 29 2.75 -13.93 3.06
C ILE A 29 3.13 -12.51 2.60
N ILE A 30 2.46 -11.48 3.11
CA ILE A 30 2.71 -10.09 2.70
C ILE A 30 4.08 -9.59 3.14
N GLN A 31 4.56 -9.93 4.33
CA GLN A 31 5.86 -9.45 4.80
C GLN A 31 7.03 -10.17 4.14
N TYR A 32 6.93 -11.49 3.96
CA TYR A 32 8.10 -12.33 3.68
C TYR A 32 8.11 -12.99 2.30
N THR A 33 7.05 -12.88 1.48
CA THR A 33 7.03 -13.37 0.08
C THR A 33 6.94 -12.25 -0.95
N ARG A 34 7.05 -12.58 -2.24
CA ARG A 34 6.52 -11.75 -3.34
C ARG A 34 5.23 -12.29 -3.95
N ARG A 35 4.56 -13.24 -3.27
CA ARG A 35 3.31 -13.85 -3.74
C ARG A 35 2.16 -12.88 -3.52
N SER A 36 1.42 -12.59 -4.57
CA SER A 36 0.19 -11.81 -4.45
C SER A 36 -0.86 -12.57 -3.66
N LEU A 37 -1.60 -11.84 -2.85
CA LEU A 37 -2.62 -12.34 -1.94
C LEU A 37 -3.94 -11.65 -2.24
N PHE A 38 -5.01 -12.43 -2.30
CA PHE A 38 -6.37 -11.95 -2.22
C PHE A 38 -6.91 -12.18 -0.81
N LEU A 39 -7.21 -11.10 -0.11
CA LEU A 39 -7.81 -11.10 1.21
C LEU A 39 -9.29 -10.75 1.10
N THR A 40 -10.12 -11.70 1.48
CA THR A 40 -11.58 -11.56 1.48
C THR A 40 -12.16 -11.83 2.85
N GLY A 41 -13.46 -11.63 2.99
CA GLY A 41 -14.19 -11.88 4.21
C GLY A 41 -15.53 -11.16 4.20
N LYS A 42 -16.40 -11.58 5.11
CA LYS A 42 -17.73 -11.00 5.29
C LYS A 42 -17.66 -9.51 5.66
N ALA A 43 -18.80 -8.83 5.57
CA ALA A 43 -18.94 -7.51 6.17
C ALA A 43 -18.53 -7.59 7.66
N GLY A 44 -17.74 -6.63 8.13
CA GLY A 44 -17.35 -6.57 9.55
C GLY A 44 -16.23 -7.52 10.00
N THR A 45 -15.49 -8.17 9.10
CA THR A 45 -14.38 -9.08 9.46
C THR A 45 -13.01 -8.39 9.64
N GLY A 46 -12.95 -7.05 9.56
CA GLY A 46 -11.72 -6.30 9.81
C GLY A 46 -10.79 -6.07 8.60
N LYS A 47 -11.25 -6.29 7.36
CA LYS A 47 -10.45 -6.08 6.13
C LYS A 47 -9.75 -4.72 6.05
N SER A 48 -10.50 -3.62 6.21
CA SER A 48 -9.93 -2.26 6.15
C SER A 48 -9.02 -1.94 7.33
N THR A 49 -9.23 -2.58 8.48
CA THR A 49 -8.30 -2.49 9.63
C THR A 49 -6.99 -3.20 9.33
N PHE A 50 -7.03 -4.38 8.71
CA PHE A 50 -5.84 -5.08 8.25
C PHE A 50 -5.06 -4.30 7.19
N LEU A 51 -5.74 -3.69 6.22
CA LEU A 51 -5.10 -2.84 5.20
C LEU A 51 -4.31 -1.69 5.84
N ARG A 52 -4.94 -0.94 6.76
CA ARG A 52 -4.29 0.16 7.49
C ARG A 52 -3.11 -0.33 8.32
N TYR A 53 -3.24 -1.49 8.98
CA TYR A 53 -2.15 -2.11 9.72
C TYR A 53 -0.95 -2.43 8.80
N ILE A 54 -1.18 -3.05 7.64
CA ILE A 54 -0.13 -3.34 6.66
C ILE A 54 0.55 -2.05 6.18
N ALA A 55 -0.22 -1.03 5.80
CA ALA A 55 0.33 0.24 5.33
C ALA A 55 1.25 0.90 6.38
N ALA A 56 0.85 0.86 7.65
CA ALA A 56 1.64 1.44 8.74
C ALA A 56 2.89 0.63 9.13
N HIS A 57 2.86 -0.72 8.99
CA HIS A 57 3.91 -1.59 9.55
C HIS A 57 4.79 -2.29 8.51
N THR A 58 4.44 -2.24 7.22
CA THR A 58 5.21 -2.90 6.18
C THR A 58 6.52 -2.18 5.92
N LYS A 59 7.62 -2.95 5.80
CA LYS A 59 8.92 -2.43 5.37
C LYS A 59 9.03 -2.27 3.86
N LYS A 60 8.06 -2.83 3.11
CA LYS A 60 8.05 -2.77 1.66
C LYS A 60 7.64 -1.39 1.19
N LYS A 61 8.31 -0.90 0.15
CA LYS A 61 7.86 0.32 -0.55
C LYS A 61 6.49 0.02 -1.16
N HIS A 62 5.44 0.65 -0.66
CA HIS A 62 4.08 0.30 -1.02
C HIS A 62 3.31 1.50 -1.57
N ILE A 63 2.23 1.20 -2.28
CA ILE A 63 1.22 2.17 -2.71
C ILE A 63 -0.16 1.59 -2.45
N ILE A 64 -1.13 2.45 -2.16
CA ILE A 64 -2.52 2.08 -1.94
C ILE A 64 -3.36 2.63 -3.09
N LEU A 65 -4.08 1.73 -3.74
CA LEU A 65 -4.92 2.04 -4.89
C LEU A 65 -6.35 1.56 -4.66
N ALA A 66 -7.31 2.22 -5.30
CA ALA A 66 -8.71 1.80 -5.29
C ALA A 66 -9.38 2.08 -6.65
N PRO A 67 -10.50 1.41 -6.99
CA PRO A 67 -11.21 1.62 -8.25
C PRO A 67 -11.94 2.98 -8.32
N THR A 68 -12.42 3.51 -7.20
CA THR A 68 -13.22 4.74 -7.12
C THR A 68 -12.52 5.82 -6.30
N GLY A 69 -12.85 7.10 -6.58
CA GLY A 69 -12.26 8.25 -5.86
C GLY A 69 -12.52 8.19 -4.35
N ILE A 70 -13.76 7.91 -3.94
CA ILE A 70 -14.14 7.81 -2.52
C ILE A 70 -13.39 6.66 -1.82
N ALA A 71 -13.29 5.48 -2.47
CA ALA A 71 -12.54 4.37 -1.90
C ALA A 71 -11.04 4.69 -1.78
N ALA A 72 -10.47 5.39 -2.76
CA ALA A 72 -9.08 5.82 -2.72
C ALA A 72 -8.82 6.78 -1.56
N ILE A 73 -9.68 7.79 -1.40
CA ILE A 73 -9.61 8.75 -0.29
C ILE A 73 -9.73 8.04 1.06
N ASN A 74 -10.70 7.13 1.22
CA ASN A 74 -10.91 6.38 2.47
C ASN A 74 -9.76 5.44 2.80
N ALA A 75 -9.10 4.86 1.79
CA ALA A 75 -7.95 3.99 1.97
C ALA A 75 -6.63 4.77 2.17
N GLY A 76 -6.64 6.10 2.02
CA GLY A 76 -5.43 6.94 2.07
C GLY A 76 -4.53 6.74 0.84
N GLY A 77 -5.14 6.62 -0.34
CA GLY A 77 -4.42 6.31 -1.58
C GLY A 77 -4.93 7.06 -2.81
N SER A 78 -4.58 6.56 -3.99
CA SER A 78 -4.99 7.13 -5.27
C SER A 78 -5.83 6.16 -6.11
N THR A 79 -6.54 6.64 -7.12
CA THR A 79 -7.32 5.73 -7.96
C THR A 79 -6.44 4.93 -8.92
N LEU A 80 -6.83 3.70 -9.27
CA LEU A 80 -6.15 2.89 -10.29
C LEU A 80 -5.99 3.66 -11.61
N HIS A 81 -7.04 4.36 -12.03
CA HIS A 81 -7.08 5.15 -13.26
C HIS A 81 -6.08 6.29 -13.24
N SER A 82 -6.03 7.07 -12.15
CA SER A 82 -5.06 8.17 -12.03
C SER A 82 -3.63 7.65 -11.94
N PHE A 83 -3.39 6.60 -11.16
CA PHE A 83 -2.05 6.07 -10.97
C PHE A 83 -1.49 5.45 -12.25
N PHE A 84 -2.21 4.56 -12.92
CA PHE A 84 -1.71 3.87 -14.12
C PHE A 84 -2.13 4.55 -15.43
N LYS A 85 -2.67 5.78 -15.38
CA LYS A 85 -3.24 6.49 -16.54
C LYS A 85 -4.14 5.56 -17.39
N ILE A 86 -5.00 4.80 -16.70
CA ILE A 86 -5.88 3.82 -17.34
C ILE A 86 -7.03 4.58 -18.02
N PRO A 87 -7.31 4.34 -19.30
CA PRO A 87 -8.47 4.94 -19.95
C PRO A 87 -9.78 4.31 -19.44
N PHE A 88 -10.88 5.06 -19.53
CA PHE A 88 -12.20 4.62 -19.05
C PHE A 88 -12.98 3.73 -20.03
N HIS A 89 -12.37 3.32 -21.14
CA HIS A 89 -12.95 2.39 -22.10
C HIS A 89 -12.40 0.96 -21.89
N PRO A 90 -13.05 -0.08 -22.43
CA PRO A 90 -12.54 -1.46 -22.35
C PRO A 90 -11.12 -1.59 -22.92
N LEU A 91 -10.29 -2.39 -22.27
CA LEU A 91 -8.89 -2.61 -22.64
C LEU A 91 -8.72 -3.98 -23.30
N LEU A 92 -8.71 -4.00 -24.63
CA LEU A 92 -8.60 -5.25 -25.36
C LEU A 92 -7.16 -5.79 -25.37
N PRO A 93 -6.94 -7.10 -25.17
CA PRO A 93 -5.59 -7.68 -25.21
C PRO A 93 -4.84 -7.44 -26.52
N ASN A 94 -5.57 -7.36 -27.64
CA ASN A 94 -5.07 -7.13 -29.00
C ASN A 94 -5.05 -5.65 -29.40
N ASP A 95 -5.31 -4.72 -28.48
CA ASP A 95 -5.22 -3.29 -28.76
C ASP A 95 -3.78 -2.91 -29.13
N SER A 96 -3.60 -2.44 -30.37
CA SER A 96 -2.31 -2.02 -30.91
C SER A 96 -1.71 -0.82 -30.15
N MET A 97 -2.54 0.07 -29.58
CA MET A 97 -2.10 1.24 -28.81
C MET A 97 -1.44 0.82 -27.50
N PHE A 98 -1.91 -0.26 -26.89
CA PHE A 98 -1.38 -0.82 -25.64
C PHE A 98 -0.57 -2.11 -25.89
N SER A 99 -0.01 -2.25 -27.09
CA SER A 99 0.97 -3.30 -27.38
C SER A 99 2.28 -3.06 -26.65
N VAL A 100 3.08 -4.11 -26.45
CA VAL A 100 4.39 -4.02 -25.75
C VAL A 100 5.30 -2.97 -26.38
N ARG A 101 5.20 -2.77 -27.71
CA ARG A 101 6.01 -1.79 -28.46
C ARG A 101 5.49 -0.36 -28.29
N ASN A 102 4.17 -0.17 -28.28
CA ASN A 102 3.57 1.17 -28.34
C ASN A 102 3.23 1.73 -26.95
N ILE A 103 3.12 0.91 -25.91
CA ILE A 103 2.64 1.36 -24.59
C ILE A 103 3.46 2.52 -24.00
N ARG A 104 4.77 2.60 -24.32
CA ARG A 104 5.64 3.71 -23.85
C ARG A 104 5.38 5.02 -24.60
N ASN A 105 4.92 4.93 -25.84
CA ASN A 105 4.54 6.10 -26.64
C ASN A 105 3.15 6.60 -26.23
N THR A 106 2.25 5.67 -25.90
CA THR A 106 0.88 5.94 -25.47
C THR A 106 0.83 6.42 -24.02
N LEU A 107 1.37 5.64 -23.08
CA LEU A 107 1.47 5.99 -21.67
C LEU A 107 2.75 6.79 -21.45
N LYS A 108 2.69 8.10 -21.71
CA LYS A 108 3.81 9.02 -21.44
C LYS A 108 3.97 9.20 -19.92
N TYR A 109 4.68 8.27 -19.29
CA TYR A 109 5.10 8.38 -17.89
C TYR A 109 6.36 9.24 -17.80
N ASN A 110 6.36 10.18 -16.87
CA ASN A 110 7.54 10.96 -16.55
C ASN A 110 8.59 10.06 -15.84
N SER A 111 9.83 10.56 -15.74
CA SER A 111 10.95 9.86 -15.13
C SER A 111 10.64 9.39 -13.70
N GLU A 112 9.98 10.25 -12.93
CA GLU A 112 9.56 9.97 -11.55
C GLU A 112 8.57 8.81 -11.47
N LYS A 113 7.50 8.82 -12.27
CA LYS A 113 6.52 7.72 -12.27
C LYS A 113 7.15 6.39 -12.65
N ILE A 114 8.05 6.41 -13.62
CA ILE A 114 8.83 5.23 -14.01
C ILE A 114 9.67 4.74 -12.84
N LYS A 115 10.27 5.65 -12.06
CA LYS A 115 11.04 5.32 -10.86
C LYS A 115 10.16 4.69 -9.79
N ILE A 116 9.01 5.28 -9.47
CA ILE A 116 8.03 4.72 -8.53
C ILE A 116 7.63 3.30 -8.93
N ILE A 117 7.25 3.07 -10.20
CA ILE A 117 6.88 1.74 -10.69
C ILE A 117 8.05 0.74 -10.56
N ARG A 118 9.30 1.18 -10.73
CA ARG A 118 10.47 0.31 -10.57
C ARG A 118 10.77 0.00 -9.11
N GLU A 119 10.58 0.95 -8.22
CA GLU A 119 10.98 0.86 -6.82
C GLU A 119 9.88 0.28 -5.93
N VAL A 120 8.60 0.45 -6.28
CA VAL A 120 7.48 -0.13 -5.52
C VAL A 120 7.65 -1.64 -5.41
N GLU A 121 7.30 -2.23 -4.28
CA GLU A 121 7.40 -3.66 -4.02
C GLU A 121 6.03 -4.28 -3.76
N LEU A 122 5.15 -3.54 -3.10
CA LEU A 122 3.78 -3.95 -2.75
C LEU A 122 2.76 -2.96 -3.32
N ILE A 123 1.77 -3.47 -4.05
CA ILE A 123 0.64 -2.69 -4.55
C ILE A 123 -0.61 -3.20 -3.86
N ILE A 124 -1.20 -2.36 -3.02
CA ILE A 124 -2.43 -2.68 -2.29
C ILE A 124 -3.60 -2.15 -3.12
N ILE A 125 -4.58 -2.99 -3.43
CA ILE A 125 -5.80 -2.60 -4.13
C ILE A 125 -7.00 -2.90 -3.24
N ASP A 126 -7.61 -1.85 -2.69
CA ASP A 126 -8.87 -1.98 -1.94
C ASP A 126 -10.07 -2.03 -2.88
N GLU A 127 -11.17 -2.61 -2.40
CA GLU A 127 -12.41 -2.85 -3.16
C GLU A 127 -12.19 -3.55 -4.52
N ILE A 128 -11.31 -4.56 -4.54
CA ILE A 128 -10.93 -5.29 -5.77
C ILE A 128 -12.13 -5.93 -6.49
N SER A 129 -13.23 -6.22 -5.79
CA SER A 129 -14.44 -6.78 -6.38
C SER A 129 -15.06 -5.91 -7.47
N MET A 130 -14.82 -4.58 -7.44
CA MET A 130 -15.29 -3.65 -8.47
C MET A 130 -14.33 -3.54 -9.67
N VAL A 131 -13.16 -4.18 -9.63
CA VAL A 131 -12.14 -4.08 -10.68
C VAL A 131 -12.39 -5.13 -11.75
N ARG A 132 -12.32 -4.72 -13.01
CA ARG A 132 -12.51 -5.63 -14.15
C ARG A 132 -11.25 -6.45 -14.47
N ALA A 133 -11.45 -7.64 -15.07
CA ALA A 133 -10.36 -8.51 -15.52
C ALA A 133 -9.35 -7.81 -16.45
N ASP A 134 -9.84 -7.02 -17.42
CA ASP A 134 -9.01 -6.29 -18.39
C ASP A 134 -8.09 -5.26 -17.74
N ILE A 135 -8.55 -4.65 -16.64
CA ILE A 135 -7.75 -3.69 -15.86
C ILE A 135 -6.57 -4.39 -15.18
N ILE A 136 -6.76 -5.59 -14.63
CA ILE A 136 -5.68 -6.36 -14.00
C ILE A 136 -4.61 -6.76 -15.01
N ASP A 137 -5.01 -7.27 -16.17
CA ASP A 137 -4.06 -7.62 -17.24
C ASP A 137 -3.33 -6.39 -17.80
N PHE A 138 -4.02 -5.25 -17.87
CA PHE A 138 -3.39 -3.99 -18.24
C PHE A 138 -2.33 -3.57 -17.22
N ILE A 139 -2.64 -3.67 -15.91
CA ILE A 139 -1.69 -3.39 -14.83
C ILE A 139 -0.49 -4.34 -14.91
N ASP A 140 -0.70 -5.65 -15.10
CA ASP A 140 0.38 -6.64 -15.32
C ASP A 140 1.29 -6.19 -16.47
N LYS A 141 0.71 -5.86 -17.62
CA LYS A 141 1.44 -5.41 -18.81
C LYS A 141 2.27 -4.16 -18.53
N VAL A 142 1.69 -3.14 -17.90
CA VAL A 142 2.36 -1.90 -17.52
C VAL A 142 3.54 -2.19 -16.57
N LEU A 143 3.30 -2.95 -15.50
CA LEU A 143 4.32 -3.25 -14.50
C LEU A 143 5.49 -4.04 -15.10
N ARG A 144 5.24 -5.04 -15.95
CA ARG A 144 6.29 -5.80 -16.65
C ARG A 144 7.18 -4.90 -17.51
N ILE A 145 6.59 -4.00 -18.28
CA ILE A 145 7.30 -3.16 -19.25
C ILE A 145 8.12 -2.07 -18.56
N TYR A 146 7.57 -1.43 -17.53
CA TYR A 146 8.23 -0.33 -16.83
C TYR A 146 9.24 -0.81 -15.77
N SER A 147 8.99 -1.98 -15.17
CA SER A 147 9.97 -2.67 -14.30
C SER A 147 11.07 -3.38 -15.08
N ARG A 148 10.97 -3.46 -16.42
CA ARG A 148 11.88 -4.21 -17.30
C ARG A 148 11.98 -5.69 -16.93
N ASN A 149 10.87 -6.26 -16.46
CA ASN A 149 10.77 -7.65 -16.05
C ASN A 149 9.56 -8.30 -16.73
N MET A 150 9.76 -8.79 -17.96
CA MET A 150 8.69 -9.44 -18.72
C MET A 150 8.41 -10.89 -18.28
N ARG A 151 9.28 -11.48 -17.46
CA ARG A 151 9.23 -12.91 -17.10
C ARG A 151 8.32 -13.18 -15.92
N GLU A 152 8.31 -12.27 -14.95
CA GLU A 152 7.49 -12.41 -13.74
C GLU A 152 6.14 -11.70 -13.90
N PRO A 153 5.04 -12.28 -13.37
CA PRO A 153 3.78 -11.58 -13.17
C PRO A 153 3.97 -10.24 -12.47
N PHE A 154 3.24 -9.23 -12.95
CA PHE A 154 3.28 -7.86 -12.44
C PHE A 154 4.70 -7.28 -12.37
N GLY A 155 5.62 -7.72 -13.23
CA GLY A 155 7.02 -7.29 -13.19
C GLY A 155 7.78 -7.75 -11.94
N GLY A 156 7.27 -8.74 -11.20
CA GLY A 156 7.81 -9.21 -9.92
C GLY A 156 7.37 -8.38 -8.72
N LYS A 157 6.34 -7.53 -8.88
CA LYS A 157 5.69 -6.79 -7.79
C LYS A 157 4.66 -7.68 -7.09
N GLN A 158 4.50 -7.49 -5.78
CA GLN A 158 3.49 -8.19 -5.00
C GLN A 158 2.20 -7.39 -5.00
N LEU A 159 1.05 -8.05 -5.18
CA LEU A 159 -0.26 -7.42 -5.05
C LEU A 159 -0.96 -7.91 -3.77
N LEU A 160 -1.52 -6.99 -3.00
CA LEU A 160 -2.48 -7.29 -1.94
C LEU A 160 -3.86 -6.80 -2.41
N LEU A 161 -4.70 -7.74 -2.81
CA LEU A 161 -6.04 -7.49 -3.29
C LEU A 161 -7.02 -7.64 -2.12
N VAL A 162 -7.71 -6.58 -1.74
CA VAL A 162 -8.66 -6.58 -0.61
C VAL A 162 -10.06 -6.30 -1.12
N GLY A 163 -11.03 -7.09 -0.69
CA GLY A 163 -12.43 -6.86 -1.05
C GLY A 163 -13.32 -8.06 -0.75
N ASP A 164 -14.58 -8.00 -1.16
CA ASP A 164 -15.54 -9.08 -0.97
C ASP A 164 -16.30 -9.30 -2.28
N ILE A 165 -16.04 -10.43 -2.96
CA ILE A 165 -16.62 -10.72 -4.28
C ILE A 165 -18.10 -11.07 -4.25
N TYR A 166 -18.66 -11.32 -3.04
CA TYR A 166 -20.09 -11.51 -2.86
C TYR A 166 -20.85 -10.18 -2.74
N GLN A 167 -20.14 -9.05 -2.70
CA GLN A 167 -20.73 -7.72 -2.78
C GLN A 167 -20.97 -7.34 -4.25
N LEU A 168 -20.66 -6.11 -4.63
CA LEU A 168 -21.01 -5.57 -5.94
C LEU A 168 -20.04 -6.05 -7.01
N GLU A 169 -20.60 -6.53 -8.12
CA GLU A 169 -19.85 -6.84 -9.34
C GLU A 169 -19.33 -5.55 -10.02
N PRO A 170 -18.27 -5.64 -10.85
CA PRO A 170 -17.82 -4.51 -11.63
C PRO A 170 -18.94 -3.96 -12.52
N VAL A 171 -19.12 -2.64 -12.53
CA VAL A 171 -20.12 -1.99 -13.39
C VAL A 171 -19.60 -1.99 -14.82
N VAL A 172 -20.25 -2.77 -15.71
CA VAL A 172 -19.88 -2.90 -17.12
C VAL A 172 -21.11 -2.64 -17.98
N ARG A 173 -20.99 -1.72 -18.95
CA ARG A 173 -22.05 -1.45 -19.92
C ARG A 173 -22.21 -2.65 -20.86
N GLU A 174 -23.40 -2.84 -21.43
CA GLU A 174 -23.63 -3.98 -22.33
C GLU A 174 -22.69 -3.98 -23.53
N GLU A 175 -22.41 -2.80 -24.10
CA GLU A 175 -21.49 -2.62 -25.22
C GLU A 175 -20.07 -3.09 -24.85
N ASP A 176 -19.57 -2.62 -23.69
CA ASP A 176 -18.27 -3.01 -23.14
C ASP A 176 -18.19 -4.52 -22.90
N ARG A 177 -19.27 -5.11 -22.38
CA ARG A 177 -19.35 -6.56 -22.12
C ARG A 177 -19.22 -7.36 -23.42
N ARG A 178 -19.86 -6.93 -24.51
CA ARG A 178 -19.77 -7.58 -25.83
C ARG A 178 -18.35 -7.53 -26.40
N LEU A 179 -17.60 -6.46 -26.12
CA LEU A 179 -16.22 -6.31 -26.56
C LEU A 179 -15.26 -7.21 -25.77
N LEU A 180 -15.50 -7.38 -24.46
CA LEU A 180 -14.63 -8.15 -23.57
C LEU A 180 -14.90 -9.65 -23.58
N SER A 181 -16.14 -10.08 -23.84
CA SER A 181 -16.55 -11.49 -23.79
C SER A 181 -15.74 -12.47 -24.66
N PRO A 182 -15.16 -12.08 -25.83
CA PRO A 182 -14.31 -12.99 -26.59
C PRO A 182 -12.96 -13.28 -25.91
N PHE A 183 -12.52 -12.42 -24.99
CA PHE A 183 -11.19 -12.50 -24.38
C PHE A 183 -11.20 -12.96 -22.94
N TYR A 184 -12.31 -12.77 -22.23
CA TYR A 184 -12.45 -13.01 -20.80
C TYR A 184 -13.71 -13.84 -20.52
N ARG A 185 -13.59 -14.81 -19.62
CA ARG A 185 -14.73 -15.66 -19.20
C ARG A 185 -15.80 -14.86 -18.48
N SER A 186 -15.38 -13.89 -17.67
CA SER A 186 -16.25 -12.92 -17.02
C SER A 186 -15.53 -11.59 -16.83
N SER A 187 -16.25 -10.59 -16.33
CA SER A 187 -15.67 -9.29 -16.02
C SER A 187 -14.92 -9.26 -14.68
N PHE A 188 -14.99 -10.29 -13.84
CA PHE A 188 -14.37 -10.27 -12.51
C PHE A 188 -12.85 -10.29 -12.57
N PHE A 189 -12.19 -9.58 -11.65
CA PHE A 189 -10.73 -9.47 -11.60
C PHE A 189 -10.00 -10.83 -11.62
N PHE A 190 -10.58 -11.87 -11.01
CA PHE A 190 -9.96 -13.19 -10.91
C PHE A 190 -9.93 -13.97 -12.23
N ASP A 191 -10.71 -13.54 -13.24
CA ASP A 191 -10.68 -14.10 -14.60
C ASP A 191 -9.69 -13.37 -15.51
N ALA A 192 -8.84 -12.50 -14.95
CA ALA A 192 -7.71 -11.93 -15.69
C ALA A 192 -6.75 -13.03 -16.17
N LYS A 193 -6.21 -12.89 -17.38
CA LYS A 193 -5.37 -13.92 -18.01
C LYS A 193 -4.10 -14.18 -17.22
N VAL A 194 -3.59 -13.17 -16.52
CA VAL A 194 -2.44 -13.33 -15.63
C VAL A 194 -2.64 -14.43 -14.58
N PHE A 195 -3.87 -14.65 -14.11
CA PHE A 195 -4.16 -15.66 -13.10
C PHE A 195 -4.29 -17.09 -13.65
N GLU A 196 -4.31 -17.28 -14.98
CA GLU A 196 -4.33 -18.62 -15.58
C GLU A 196 -2.99 -19.36 -15.38
N TYR A 197 -1.88 -18.63 -15.29
CA TYR A 197 -0.54 -19.19 -15.10
C TYR A 197 0.13 -18.73 -13.78
N PHE A 198 -0.51 -17.83 -13.04
CA PHE A 198 -0.08 -17.39 -11.72
C PHE A 198 -1.20 -17.61 -10.72
N GLN A 199 -1.03 -18.62 -9.87
CA GLN A 199 -2.02 -18.94 -8.85
C GLN A 199 -2.05 -17.87 -7.76
N LEU A 200 -3.21 -17.23 -7.61
CA LEU A 200 -3.49 -16.25 -6.58
C LEU A 200 -3.83 -16.94 -5.25
N VAL A 201 -3.08 -16.64 -4.19
CA VAL A 201 -3.41 -17.16 -2.85
C VAL A 201 -4.62 -16.41 -2.34
N SER A 202 -5.64 -17.12 -1.86
CA SER A 202 -6.90 -16.51 -1.39
C SER A 202 -7.17 -16.86 0.07
N ILE A 203 -7.24 -15.85 0.94
CA ILE A 203 -7.52 -15.99 2.37
C ILE A 203 -8.85 -15.31 2.69
N GLU A 204 -9.80 -16.05 3.22
CA GLU A 204 -11.07 -15.55 3.74
C GLU A 204 -11.03 -15.40 5.27
N LEU A 205 -11.22 -14.17 5.74
CA LEU A 205 -11.43 -13.86 7.15
C LEU A 205 -12.84 -14.29 7.59
N ARG A 206 -12.91 -15.20 8.56
CA ARG A 206 -14.17 -15.79 9.04
C ARG A 206 -14.76 -15.12 10.27
N LYS A 207 -13.91 -14.55 11.14
CA LYS A 207 -14.35 -13.91 12.39
C LYS A 207 -14.99 -12.56 12.10
N VAL A 208 -16.25 -12.41 12.50
CA VAL A 208 -17.03 -11.17 12.37
C VAL A 208 -16.96 -10.40 13.68
N TYR A 209 -16.63 -9.11 13.63
CA TYR A 209 -16.53 -8.23 14.81
C TYR A 209 -17.67 -7.22 14.91
N ARG A 210 -18.38 -6.94 13.79
CA ARG A 210 -19.34 -5.82 13.67
C ARG A 210 -20.75 -6.14 14.17
N GLN A 211 -21.22 -7.37 14.01
CA GLN A 211 -22.61 -7.75 14.30
C GLN A 211 -22.70 -8.58 15.58
N SER A 212 -23.70 -8.28 16.42
CA SER A 212 -23.98 -8.98 17.67
C SER A 212 -25.08 -10.03 17.57
N ASP A 213 -25.98 -9.94 16.57
CA ASP A 213 -27.12 -10.84 16.39
C ASP A 213 -26.76 -12.09 15.55
N PRO A 214 -26.68 -13.29 16.15
CA PRO A 214 -26.33 -14.52 15.45
C PRO A 214 -27.35 -14.93 14.38
N VAL A 215 -28.65 -14.65 14.61
CA VAL A 215 -29.73 -15.00 13.69
C VAL A 215 -29.59 -14.16 12.42
N PHE A 216 -29.45 -12.84 12.56
CA PHE A 216 -29.26 -11.98 11.41
C PHE A 216 -27.96 -12.28 10.64
N ILE A 217 -26.87 -12.60 11.35
CA ILE A 217 -25.62 -13.05 10.70
C ILE A 217 -25.85 -14.28 9.83
N SER A 218 -26.58 -15.29 10.34
CA SER A 218 -26.89 -16.50 9.56
C SER A 218 -27.72 -16.20 8.31
N ILE A 219 -28.71 -15.30 8.42
CA ILE A 219 -29.52 -14.88 7.27
C ILE A 219 -28.63 -14.19 6.23
N LEU A 220 -27.77 -13.26 6.65
CA LEU A 220 -26.83 -12.59 5.77
C LEU A 220 -25.87 -13.56 5.08
N ASP A 221 -25.43 -14.62 5.77
CA ASP A 221 -24.58 -15.67 5.20
C ASP A 221 -25.30 -16.51 4.14
N HIS A 222 -26.55 -16.87 4.39
CA HIS A 222 -27.38 -17.56 3.41
C HIS A 222 -27.65 -16.68 2.18
N ILE A 223 -27.84 -15.37 2.35
CA ILE A 223 -28.01 -14.40 1.25
C ILE A 223 -26.72 -14.26 0.47
N ARG A 224 -25.59 -14.06 1.17
CA ARG A 224 -24.24 -13.97 0.61
C ARG A 224 -23.94 -15.14 -0.33
N THR A 225 -24.40 -16.34 -0.02
CA THR A 225 -24.13 -17.55 -0.82
C THR A 225 -25.26 -17.93 -1.79
N SER A 226 -26.38 -17.18 -1.78
CA SER A 226 -27.64 -17.51 -2.47
C SER A 226 -28.20 -18.89 -2.09
N GLN A 227 -28.04 -19.28 -0.84
CA GLN A 227 -28.61 -20.50 -0.26
C GLN A 227 -29.65 -20.14 0.80
N VAL A 228 -30.52 -19.17 0.50
CA VAL A 228 -31.54 -18.67 1.43
C VAL A 228 -32.70 -19.66 1.55
N PRO A 229 -32.95 -20.24 2.73
CA PRO A 229 -34.13 -21.04 2.95
C PRO A 229 -35.37 -20.14 2.99
N MET A 230 -36.54 -20.69 2.62
CA MET A 230 -37.80 -19.93 2.64
C MET A 230 -38.14 -19.36 4.02
N SER A 231 -37.72 -20.03 5.11
CA SER A 231 -37.88 -19.53 6.47
C SER A 231 -37.18 -18.19 6.71
N ASP A 232 -36.02 -17.98 6.10
CA ASP A 232 -35.24 -16.75 6.28
C ASP A 232 -35.83 -15.61 5.44
N LEU A 233 -36.29 -15.90 4.22
CA LEU A 233 -37.07 -14.93 3.45
C LEU A 233 -38.36 -14.55 4.16
N GLN A 234 -39.06 -15.49 4.78
CA GLN A 234 -40.27 -15.20 5.55
C GLN A 234 -39.95 -14.27 6.73
N LYS A 235 -38.87 -14.53 7.48
CA LYS A 235 -38.41 -13.64 8.57
C LYS A 235 -38.06 -12.24 8.07
N LEU A 236 -37.38 -12.13 6.93
CA LEU A 236 -37.09 -10.83 6.31
C LEU A 236 -38.38 -10.13 5.88
N ASN A 237 -39.29 -10.85 5.23
CA ASN A 237 -40.52 -10.29 4.68
C ASN A 237 -41.55 -9.92 5.77
N GLN A 238 -41.41 -10.41 7.00
CA GLN A 238 -42.12 -9.86 8.16
C GLN A 238 -41.73 -8.41 8.47
N ARG A 239 -40.61 -7.92 7.93
CA ARG A 239 -40.15 -6.53 8.06
C ARG A 239 -40.73 -5.58 7.00
N VAL A 240 -41.62 -6.06 6.12
CA VAL A 240 -42.28 -5.21 5.12
C VAL A 240 -43.21 -4.22 5.81
N GLY A 241 -42.99 -2.93 5.56
CA GLY A 241 -43.73 -1.86 6.23
C GLY A 241 -43.53 -1.80 7.74
N ALA A 242 -42.50 -2.47 8.28
CA ALA A 242 -42.21 -2.42 9.70
C ALA A 242 -41.95 -0.97 10.12
N GLN A 243 -42.64 -0.53 11.17
CA GLN A 243 -42.37 0.76 11.78
C GLN A 243 -41.00 0.69 12.45
N LEU A 244 -40.12 1.57 12.00
CA LEU A 244 -38.85 1.82 12.66
C LEU A 244 -39.13 2.71 13.86
N ASP A 245 -38.24 2.68 14.84
CA ASP A 245 -38.37 3.53 16.01
C ASP A 245 -38.12 4.98 15.57
N GLU A 246 -39.17 5.79 15.59
CA GLU A 246 -39.21 7.20 15.18
C GLU A 246 -38.95 8.15 16.37
N SER A 247 -38.45 7.65 17.51
CA SER A 247 -37.98 8.53 18.58
C SER A 247 -36.95 9.54 18.04
N ASP A 248 -36.95 10.76 18.60
CA ASP A 248 -36.24 11.96 18.12
C ASP A 248 -34.72 11.79 17.84
N SER A 249 -34.13 10.66 18.25
CA SER A 249 -32.72 10.33 18.02
C SER A 249 -32.48 9.25 16.96
N LYS A 250 -33.44 8.38 16.61
CA LYS A 250 -33.20 7.27 15.69
C LYS A 250 -33.54 7.64 14.25
N LEU A 251 -32.50 8.00 13.51
CA LEU A 251 -32.60 8.34 12.10
C LEU A 251 -32.60 7.08 11.23
N ALA A 252 -33.55 7.01 10.30
CA ALA A 252 -33.63 5.95 9.31
C ALA A 252 -33.18 6.45 7.94
N ILE A 253 -32.33 5.68 7.25
CA ILE A 253 -31.89 5.99 5.88
C ILE A 253 -32.51 5.03 4.87
N THR A 254 -32.93 5.56 3.72
CA THR A 254 -33.44 4.74 2.62
C THR A 254 -32.31 4.29 1.69
N LEU A 255 -32.17 2.99 1.45
CA LEU A 255 -31.28 2.41 0.46
C LEU A 255 -32.06 2.01 -0.78
N SER A 256 -31.70 2.59 -1.94
CA SER A 256 -32.31 2.26 -3.23
C SER A 256 -31.28 1.79 -4.25
N THR A 257 -31.70 1.01 -5.25
CA THR A 257 -30.80 0.50 -6.29
C THR A 257 -30.48 1.54 -7.36
N ARG A 258 -31.32 2.57 -7.52
CA ARG A 258 -31.20 3.57 -8.59
C ARG A 258 -30.93 4.97 -8.07
N ARG A 259 -30.18 5.75 -8.84
CA ARG A 259 -29.74 7.11 -8.47
C ARG A 259 -30.86 8.14 -8.59
N ASP A 260 -31.69 8.03 -9.62
CA ASP A 260 -32.88 8.86 -9.83
C ASP A 260 -33.85 8.79 -8.65
N THR A 261 -34.13 7.59 -8.12
CA THR A 261 -34.96 7.42 -6.91
C THR A 261 -34.35 8.13 -5.69
N VAL A 262 -33.04 8.00 -5.51
CA VAL A 262 -32.32 8.62 -4.38
C VAL A 262 -32.35 10.15 -4.46
N ASP A 263 -32.05 10.70 -5.63
CA ASP A 263 -32.03 12.13 -5.85
C ASP A 263 -33.46 12.70 -5.67
N TYR A 264 -34.49 12.01 -6.19
CA TYR A 264 -35.90 12.36 -5.97
C TYR A 264 -36.31 12.39 -4.50
N ILE A 265 -35.95 11.36 -3.71
CA ILE A 265 -36.30 11.30 -2.28
C ILE A 265 -35.63 12.46 -1.52
N ASN A 266 -34.32 12.68 -1.74
CA ASN A 266 -33.58 13.73 -1.03
C ASN A 266 -34.13 15.12 -1.39
N ASP A 267 -34.37 15.41 -2.67
CA ASP A 267 -34.90 16.70 -3.11
C ASP A 267 -36.32 16.94 -2.59
N SER A 268 -37.17 15.91 -2.58
CA SER A 268 -38.54 16.02 -2.09
C SER A 268 -38.56 16.29 -0.58
N GLN A 269 -37.75 15.59 0.20
CA GLN A 269 -37.67 15.78 1.65
C GLN A 269 -37.10 17.16 2.01
N LEU A 270 -36.07 17.62 1.29
CA LEU A 270 -35.52 18.97 1.50
C LEU A 270 -36.55 20.07 1.17
N LYS A 271 -37.38 19.88 0.14
CA LYS A 271 -38.45 20.84 -0.22
C LYS A 271 -39.57 20.89 0.81
N LEU A 272 -39.88 19.78 1.46
CA LEU A 272 -40.91 19.71 2.50
C LEU A 272 -40.52 20.46 3.79
N LEU A 273 -39.22 20.63 4.05
CA LEU A 273 -38.75 21.38 5.21
C LEU A 273 -39.05 22.88 5.08
N PRO A 274 -39.52 23.53 6.16
CA PRO A 274 -39.76 24.96 6.18
C PRO A 274 -38.45 25.75 6.02
N GLY A 275 -38.57 27.00 5.55
CA GLY A 275 -37.44 27.90 5.34
C GLY A 275 -36.76 27.75 3.98
N GLU A 276 -35.93 28.73 3.64
CA GLU A 276 -35.11 28.75 2.44
C GLU A 276 -33.81 27.94 2.65
N PRO A 277 -33.28 27.26 1.62
CA PRO A 277 -32.04 26.52 1.74
C PRO A 277 -30.83 27.45 1.86
N THR A 278 -29.98 27.19 2.84
CA THR A 278 -28.66 27.82 2.97
C THR A 278 -27.67 27.11 2.05
N LEU A 279 -26.92 27.89 1.26
CA LEU A 279 -25.91 27.38 0.33
C LEU A 279 -24.51 27.46 0.96
N PHE A 280 -23.83 26.32 1.01
CA PHE A 280 -22.42 26.23 1.38
C PHE A 280 -21.59 25.87 0.15
N ARG A 281 -20.62 26.73 -0.22
CA ARG A 281 -19.75 26.52 -1.37
C ARG A 281 -18.41 25.93 -0.94
N GLY A 282 -18.04 24.81 -1.57
CA GLY A 282 -16.74 24.18 -1.38
C GLY A 282 -15.64 24.98 -2.07
N ASN A 283 -14.40 24.73 -1.64
CA ASN A 283 -13.21 25.36 -2.20
C ASN A 283 -12.25 24.29 -2.70
N ILE A 284 -11.75 24.43 -3.93
CA ILE A 284 -10.72 23.56 -4.50
C ILE A 284 -9.42 24.37 -4.60
N GLN A 285 -8.35 23.83 -4.01
CA GLN A 285 -6.99 24.31 -4.16
C GLN A 285 -6.19 23.26 -4.93
N GLY A 286 -5.41 23.66 -5.93
CA GLY A 286 -4.60 22.73 -6.74
C GLY A 286 -5.42 21.82 -7.68
N GLU A 287 -4.91 20.61 -7.94
CA GLU A 287 -5.51 19.65 -8.88
C GLU A 287 -6.49 18.68 -8.18
N PHE A 288 -7.79 19.01 -8.18
CA PHE A 288 -8.85 18.12 -7.67
C PHE A 288 -9.98 17.93 -8.71
N PRO A 289 -10.18 16.73 -9.28
CA PRO A 289 -11.24 16.50 -10.27
C PRO A 289 -12.66 16.60 -9.67
N GLU A 290 -13.55 17.35 -10.31
CA GLU A 290 -14.94 17.52 -9.86
C GLU A 290 -15.72 16.19 -9.74
N SER A 291 -15.43 15.22 -10.62
CA SER A 291 -16.04 13.89 -10.58
C SER A 291 -15.68 13.07 -9.33
N SER A 292 -14.60 13.46 -8.66
CA SER A 292 -14.07 12.78 -7.48
C SER A 292 -14.46 13.47 -6.17
N LEU A 293 -15.25 14.56 -6.25
CA LEU A 293 -15.68 15.30 -5.07
C LEU A 293 -16.51 14.40 -4.15
N PRO A 294 -16.10 14.25 -2.87
CA PRO A 294 -16.79 13.38 -1.92
C PRO A 294 -18.16 13.96 -1.50
N THR A 295 -18.28 15.29 -1.48
CA THR A 295 -19.51 16.06 -1.28
C THR A 295 -19.66 17.10 -2.40
N PRO A 296 -20.88 17.44 -2.87
CA PRO A 296 -21.07 18.43 -3.93
C PRO A 296 -20.40 19.77 -3.62
N MET A 297 -19.94 20.45 -4.68
CA MET A 297 -19.37 21.80 -4.61
C MET A 297 -20.37 22.79 -4.01
N GLU A 298 -21.64 22.70 -4.45
CA GLU A 298 -22.74 23.48 -3.90
C GLU A 298 -23.59 22.58 -3.01
N LEU A 299 -23.49 22.78 -1.71
CA LEU A 299 -24.22 22.01 -0.70
C LEU A 299 -25.38 22.84 -0.16
N TYR A 300 -26.60 22.46 -0.53
CA TYR A 300 -27.84 23.10 -0.07
C TYR A 300 -28.37 22.37 1.16
N LEU A 301 -28.55 23.09 2.27
CA LEU A 301 -29.02 22.54 3.55
C LEU A 301 -30.14 23.40 4.14
N LYS A 302 -30.96 22.79 5.01
CA LYS A 302 -32.00 23.46 5.80
C LYS A 302 -31.98 22.94 7.23
N THR A 303 -32.48 23.72 8.17
CA THR A 303 -32.76 23.23 9.53
C THR A 303 -33.77 22.09 9.45
N GLY A 304 -33.50 20.99 10.16
CA GLY A 304 -34.25 19.74 10.06
C GLY A 304 -33.78 18.79 8.94
N ALA A 305 -32.79 19.17 8.12
CA ALA A 305 -32.29 18.29 7.07
C ALA A 305 -31.55 17.08 7.65
N GLN A 306 -31.87 15.88 7.16
CA GLN A 306 -31.15 14.66 7.50
C GLN A 306 -29.91 14.55 6.64
N ILE A 307 -28.76 14.40 7.30
CA ILE A 307 -27.45 14.31 6.67
C ILE A 307 -26.72 13.05 7.09
N ILE A 308 -25.67 12.72 6.33
CA ILE A 308 -24.69 11.71 6.66
C ILE A 308 -23.31 12.35 6.69
N PHE A 309 -22.55 12.02 7.72
CA PHE A 309 -21.14 12.37 7.80
C PHE A 309 -20.34 11.49 6.85
N ILE A 310 -19.54 12.11 5.98
CA ILE A 310 -18.77 11.38 4.95
C ILE A 310 -17.26 11.32 5.25
N LYS A 311 -16.86 11.80 6.44
CA LYS A 311 -15.47 11.78 6.93
C LYS A 311 -15.49 11.55 8.43
N ASN A 312 -14.50 10.81 8.93
CA ASN A 312 -14.30 10.63 10.38
C ASN A 312 -13.87 11.96 11.01
N ASP A 313 -14.40 12.22 12.19
CA ASP A 313 -13.96 13.34 13.02
C ASP A 313 -12.61 13.06 13.69
N ILE A 314 -11.82 14.12 13.91
CA ILE A 314 -10.53 14.07 14.59
C ILE A 314 -10.73 13.83 16.09
N GLU A 315 -11.73 14.47 16.69
CA GLU A 315 -12.09 14.28 18.11
C GLU A 315 -12.95 13.03 18.34
N HIS A 316 -13.20 12.25 17.27
CA HIS A 316 -14.02 11.04 17.28
C HIS A 316 -15.47 11.27 17.76
N GLN A 317 -16.00 12.48 17.59
CA GLN A 317 -17.41 12.78 17.86
C GLN A 317 -18.35 12.05 16.87
N TRP A 318 -17.89 11.81 15.64
CA TRP A 318 -18.58 10.99 14.65
C TRP A 318 -17.62 10.21 13.75
N VAL A 319 -18.16 9.24 13.02
CA VAL A 319 -17.43 8.46 12.01
C VAL A 319 -18.12 8.58 10.64
N ASN A 320 -17.40 8.24 9.58
CA ASN A 320 -17.96 8.17 8.23
C ASN A 320 -19.12 7.16 8.22
N GLY A 321 -20.30 7.65 7.87
CA GLY A 321 -21.56 6.91 7.90
C GLY A 321 -22.52 7.34 9.01
N THR A 322 -22.08 8.08 10.02
CA THR A 322 -22.95 8.59 11.09
C THR A 322 -24.05 9.46 10.50
N LEU A 323 -25.29 9.23 10.92
CA LEU A 323 -26.43 10.06 10.55
C LEU A 323 -26.62 11.21 11.53
N GLY A 324 -27.19 12.32 11.06
CA GLY A 324 -27.54 13.45 11.90
C GLY A 324 -28.60 14.33 11.28
N THR A 325 -29.16 15.22 12.09
CA THR A 325 -30.15 16.22 11.70
C THR A 325 -29.57 17.61 11.96
N ILE A 326 -29.67 18.50 10.97
CA ILE A 326 -29.25 19.89 11.12
C ILE A 326 -30.18 20.58 12.14
N ILE A 327 -29.62 21.10 13.22
CA ILE A 327 -30.39 21.82 14.26
C ILE A 327 -30.27 23.34 14.15
N GLY A 328 -29.26 23.83 13.43
CA GLY A 328 -29.10 25.26 13.18
C GLY A 328 -27.83 25.59 12.40
N PHE A 329 -27.73 26.87 12.04
CA PHE A 329 -26.59 27.48 11.38
C PHE A 329 -26.20 28.72 12.20
N ASP A 330 -24.92 29.03 12.26
CA ASP A 330 -24.45 30.28 12.87
C ASP A 330 -24.88 31.50 12.03
N GLU A 331 -25.08 32.65 12.69
CA GLU A 331 -25.52 33.90 12.03
C GLU A 331 -24.35 34.68 11.39
N ASP A 332 -23.10 34.34 11.74
CA ASP A 332 -21.89 34.98 11.23
C ASP A 332 -21.41 34.39 9.89
N ASP A 333 -20.62 35.17 9.14
CA ASP A 333 -20.07 34.82 7.80
C ASP A 333 -19.21 33.52 7.79
N ASP A 334 -18.71 33.07 8.95
CA ASP A 334 -18.00 31.79 9.15
C ASP A 334 -18.97 30.66 9.56
N ALA A 335 -20.05 30.49 8.80
CA ALA A 335 -21.25 29.73 9.13
C ALA A 335 -21.00 28.30 9.65
N LYS A 336 -20.86 28.13 10.97
CA LYS A 336 -20.78 26.81 11.61
C LYS A 336 -22.13 26.10 11.48
N ILE A 337 -22.09 24.79 11.26
CA ILE A 337 -23.28 23.95 11.14
C ILE A 337 -23.44 23.15 12.43
N TYR A 338 -24.59 23.27 13.09
CA TYR A 338 -24.92 22.46 14.25
C TYR A 338 -25.73 21.25 13.83
N VAL A 339 -25.27 20.06 14.23
CA VAL A 339 -25.90 18.77 13.90
C VAL A 339 -26.20 18.01 15.18
N ARG A 340 -27.41 17.49 15.31
CA ARG A 340 -27.74 16.45 16.30
C ARG A 340 -27.51 15.09 15.66
N THR A 341 -26.56 14.32 16.17
CA THR A 341 -26.27 12.97 15.68
C THR A 341 -27.39 11.98 16.03
N GLU A 342 -27.42 10.83 15.36
CA GLU A 342 -28.34 9.71 15.67
C GLU A 342 -28.19 9.14 17.09
N ASN A 343 -27.12 9.50 17.81
CA ASN A 343 -26.93 9.13 19.21
C ASN A 343 -27.47 10.20 20.18
N GLY A 344 -28.09 11.27 19.67
CA GLY A 344 -28.60 12.39 20.46
C GLY A 344 -27.53 13.40 20.91
N GLN A 345 -26.29 13.26 20.44
CA GLN A 345 -25.22 14.20 20.74
C GLN A 345 -25.26 15.38 19.75
N ASP A 346 -25.26 16.59 20.30
CA ASP A 346 -25.15 17.82 19.52
C ASP A 346 -23.68 18.12 19.25
N VAL A 347 -23.34 18.26 17.98
CA VAL A 347 -21.99 18.49 17.49
C VAL A 347 -21.94 19.72 16.60
N MET A 348 -20.82 20.44 16.68
CA MET A 348 -20.51 21.55 15.80
C MET A 348 -19.64 21.01 14.66
N VAL A 349 -20.06 21.25 13.42
CA VAL A 349 -19.39 20.74 12.24
C VAL A 349 -18.66 21.88 11.56
N GLU A 350 -17.36 21.69 11.37
CA GLU A 350 -16.48 22.60 10.64
C GLU A 350 -16.16 22.03 9.25
N PRO A 351 -15.76 22.88 8.29
CA PRO A 351 -15.26 22.43 7.00
C PRO A 351 -14.12 21.42 7.16
N ALA A 352 -14.20 20.33 6.41
CA ALA A 352 -13.15 19.33 6.36
C ALA A 352 -12.43 19.38 5.02
N ALA A 353 -11.12 19.11 5.05
CA ALA A 353 -10.34 18.97 3.84
C ALA A 353 -10.19 17.51 3.41
N TRP A 354 -10.35 17.25 2.11
CA TRP A 354 -9.94 16.01 1.47
C TRP A 354 -8.76 16.29 0.56
N SER A 355 -7.74 15.47 0.70
CA SER A 355 -6.49 15.64 -0.02
C SER A 355 -6.42 14.61 -1.16
N ASN A 356 -6.13 15.10 -2.36
CA ASN A 356 -5.85 14.26 -3.52
C ASN A 356 -4.35 13.93 -3.54
N MET A 357 -4.03 12.66 -3.28
CA MET A 357 -2.65 12.19 -3.16
C MET A 357 -2.05 11.81 -4.51
N ARG A 358 -0.80 12.24 -4.72
CA ARG A 358 0.11 11.72 -5.74
C ARG A 358 1.30 11.09 -5.04
N TYR A 359 1.76 9.97 -5.58
CA TYR A 359 3.00 9.36 -5.09
C TYR A 359 4.20 10.03 -5.76
N HIS A 360 5.22 10.33 -4.96
CA HIS A 360 6.52 10.85 -5.38
C HIS A 360 7.62 9.95 -4.82
N PHE A 361 8.81 9.93 -5.44
CA PHE A 361 9.93 9.11 -4.95
C PHE A 361 11.01 9.99 -4.31
N ASN A 362 11.21 9.87 -3.00
CA ASN A 362 12.27 10.57 -2.29
C ASN A 362 13.62 9.87 -2.52
N GLU A 363 14.54 10.56 -3.21
CA GLU A 363 15.85 10.00 -3.54
C GLU A 363 16.78 9.83 -2.33
N VAL A 364 16.62 10.68 -1.31
CA VAL A 364 17.47 10.71 -0.11
C VAL A 364 17.11 9.55 0.80
N GLU A 365 15.82 9.41 1.13
CA GLU A 365 15.32 8.34 2.00
C GLU A 365 15.14 7.00 1.26
N LYS A 366 15.16 7.03 -0.08
CA LYS A 366 14.84 5.88 -0.95
C LYS A 366 13.45 5.29 -0.66
N LYS A 367 12.49 6.13 -0.28
CA LYS A 367 11.11 5.75 0.00
C LYS A 367 10.15 6.36 -1.03
N ILE A 368 8.98 5.74 -1.16
CA ILE A 368 7.86 6.33 -1.86
C ILE A 368 7.11 7.14 -0.81
N GLU A 369 6.90 8.41 -1.09
CA GLU A 369 6.22 9.36 -0.23
C GLU A 369 4.94 9.86 -0.92
N GLU A 370 4.00 10.31 -0.10
CA GLU A 370 2.72 10.83 -0.54
C GLU A 370 2.82 12.36 -0.59
N GLU A 371 2.41 12.95 -1.72
CA GLU A 371 2.38 14.39 -1.97
C GLU A 371 0.93 14.82 -2.23
N GLU A 372 0.52 15.90 -1.58
CA GLU A 372 -0.77 16.52 -1.81
C GLU A 372 -0.73 17.43 -3.04
N ILE A 373 -1.44 17.04 -4.11
CA ILE A 373 -1.51 17.82 -5.35
C ILE A 373 -2.76 18.70 -5.44
N GLY A 374 -3.74 18.44 -4.58
CA GLY A 374 -4.95 19.22 -4.51
C GLY A 374 -5.72 18.95 -3.23
N ARG A 375 -6.39 19.99 -2.74
CA ARG A 375 -7.17 20.01 -1.51
C ARG A 375 -8.57 20.45 -1.86
N TYR A 376 -9.57 19.69 -1.45
CA TYR A 376 -10.97 20.11 -1.50
C TYR A 376 -11.45 20.34 -0.08
N GLU A 377 -11.98 21.52 0.21
CA GLU A 377 -12.46 21.93 1.53
C GLU A 377 -13.95 22.23 1.46
N GLN A 378 -14.74 21.51 2.27
CA GLN A 378 -16.19 21.64 2.36
C GLN A 378 -16.67 20.95 3.64
N TYR A 379 -17.88 21.25 4.12
CA TYR A 379 -18.47 20.51 5.23
C TYR A 379 -18.57 19.02 4.89
N PRO A 380 -18.17 18.11 5.81
CA PRO A 380 -18.18 16.64 5.61
C PRO A 380 -19.59 16.05 5.68
N LEU A 381 -20.55 16.69 5.02
CA LEU A 381 -21.97 16.41 5.07
C LEU A 381 -22.52 16.13 3.66
N ARG A 382 -23.55 15.29 3.62
CA ARG A 382 -24.39 15.07 2.43
C ARG A 382 -25.81 14.79 2.87
N LEU A 383 -26.80 15.23 2.10
CA LEU A 383 -28.20 14.84 2.32
C LEU A 383 -28.34 13.32 2.31
N ALA A 384 -29.11 12.78 3.26
CA ALA A 384 -29.10 11.36 3.56
C ALA A 384 -30.46 10.81 4.00
N TRP A 385 -31.56 11.33 3.45
CA TRP A 385 -32.83 10.60 3.51
C TRP A 385 -32.78 9.34 2.67
N ALA A 386 -32.05 9.39 1.53
CA ALA A 386 -31.77 8.24 0.71
C ALA A 386 -30.33 8.23 0.20
N ILE A 387 -29.76 7.03 0.03
CA ILE A 387 -28.51 6.78 -0.71
C ILE A 387 -28.64 5.52 -1.57
N THR A 388 -27.82 5.44 -2.62
CA THR A 388 -27.79 4.22 -3.44
C THR A 388 -27.10 3.08 -2.69
N VAL A 389 -27.52 1.84 -2.91
CA VAL A 389 -26.85 0.64 -2.38
C VAL A 389 -25.33 0.66 -2.66
N HIS A 390 -24.93 1.08 -3.87
CA HIS A 390 -23.51 1.24 -4.23
C HIS A 390 -22.74 2.20 -3.31
N LYS A 391 -23.30 3.39 -3.02
CA LYS A 391 -22.68 4.39 -2.14
C LYS A 391 -22.74 4.02 -0.66
N SER A 392 -23.64 3.10 -0.27
CA SER A 392 -23.72 2.59 1.09
C SER A 392 -22.59 1.60 1.43
N GLN A 393 -21.85 1.11 0.43
CA GLN A 393 -20.81 0.11 0.64
C GLN A 393 -19.74 0.61 1.63
N GLY A 394 -19.39 -0.26 2.59
CA GLY A 394 -18.49 0.07 3.70
C GLY A 394 -19.19 0.70 4.91
N LEU A 395 -20.30 1.42 4.71
CA LEU A 395 -21.04 2.13 5.77
C LEU A 395 -21.88 1.18 6.65
N THR A 396 -22.22 1.61 7.85
CA THR A 396 -23.05 0.85 8.81
C THR A 396 -24.10 1.78 9.39
N PHE A 397 -25.33 1.31 9.51
CA PHE A 397 -26.48 2.08 9.99
C PHE A 397 -27.22 1.31 11.08
N ASN A 398 -27.85 2.05 11.99
CA ASN A 398 -28.72 1.47 13.01
C ASN A 398 -30.11 1.13 12.46
N GLN A 399 -30.62 1.97 11.56
CA GLN A 399 -31.94 1.80 10.95
C GLN A 399 -31.89 2.08 9.45
N VAL A 400 -32.49 1.17 8.69
CA VAL A 400 -32.46 1.20 7.23
C VAL A 400 -33.82 0.86 6.65
N LYS A 401 -34.32 1.72 5.76
CA LYS A 401 -35.42 1.41 4.84
C LYS A 401 -34.84 0.89 3.54
N ILE A 402 -35.23 -0.28 3.07
CA ILE A 402 -34.73 -0.85 1.82
C ILE A 402 -35.82 -0.77 0.77
N ASP A 403 -35.51 -0.07 -0.32
CA ASP A 403 -36.40 0.13 -1.46
C ASP A 403 -35.85 -0.56 -2.70
N PHE A 404 -36.46 -1.69 -3.05
CA PHE A 404 -36.16 -2.47 -4.25
C PHE A 404 -37.24 -2.33 -5.34
N THR A 405 -38.12 -1.33 -5.26
CA THR A 405 -39.17 -1.09 -6.29
C THR A 405 -38.59 -0.97 -7.71
N GLY A 406 -37.39 -0.41 -7.85
CA GLY A 406 -36.66 -0.30 -9.12
C GLY A 406 -36.02 -1.61 -9.64
N GLY A 407 -36.18 -2.71 -8.90
CA GLY A 407 -35.60 -4.02 -9.14
C GLY A 407 -34.15 -4.16 -8.66
N VAL A 408 -33.75 -5.40 -8.37
CA VAL A 408 -32.37 -5.80 -8.12
C VAL A 408 -31.76 -6.34 -9.42
N PHE A 409 -30.75 -5.66 -9.95
CA PHE A 409 -30.20 -5.95 -11.28
C PHE A 409 -28.76 -6.49 -11.28
N ALA A 410 -28.04 -6.33 -10.16
CA ALA A 410 -26.67 -6.82 -10.02
C ALA A 410 -26.55 -7.82 -8.87
N GLY A 411 -25.70 -8.84 -9.07
CA GLY A 411 -25.43 -9.84 -8.04
C GLY A 411 -24.89 -9.17 -6.77
N GLY A 412 -25.32 -9.68 -5.61
CA GLY A 412 -24.87 -9.16 -4.31
C GLY A 412 -25.49 -7.84 -3.85
N GLN A 413 -26.29 -7.13 -4.64
CA GLN A 413 -26.96 -5.89 -4.22
C GLN A 413 -27.83 -6.08 -2.97
N THR A 414 -28.65 -7.14 -2.93
CA THR A 414 -29.48 -7.48 -1.77
C THR A 414 -28.63 -7.75 -0.53
N TYR A 415 -27.53 -8.47 -0.68
CA TYR A 415 -26.57 -8.73 0.40
C TYR A 415 -25.94 -7.42 0.92
N VAL A 416 -25.52 -6.54 0.02
CA VAL A 416 -24.90 -5.26 0.38
C VAL A 416 -25.88 -4.39 1.14
N ALA A 417 -27.12 -4.24 0.66
CA ALA A 417 -28.15 -3.44 1.31
C ALA A 417 -28.47 -3.94 2.72
N LEU A 418 -28.74 -5.23 2.89
CA LEU A 418 -29.06 -5.82 4.19
C LEU A 418 -27.87 -5.76 5.16
N SER A 419 -26.65 -6.02 4.67
CA SER A 419 -25.44 -5.99 5.50
C SER A 419 -25.03 -4.59 5.98
N ARG A 420 -25.74 -3.52 5.57
CA ARG A 420 -25.52 -2.18 6.12
C ARG A 420 -26.14 -2.01 7.50
N CYS A 421 -27.18 -2.76 7.83
CA CYS A 421 -27.81 -2.69 9.14
C CYS A 421 -27.05 -3.54 10.17
N THR A 422 -27.10 -3.17 11.44
CA THR A 422 -26.49 -3.94 12.55
C THR A 422 -27.38 -5.07 13.07
N SER A 423 -28.70 -4.93 12.95
CA SER A 423 -29.69 -5.93 13.38
C SER A 423 -30.86 -6.07 12.39
N LEU A 424 -31.62 -7.16 12.52
CA LEU A 424 -32.81 -7.40 11.71
C LEU A 424 -33.95 -6.42 12.05
N GLU A 425 -34.08 -6.04 13.32
CA GLU A 425 -35.09 -5.09 13.80
C GLU A 425 -34.85 -3.66 13.31
N GLY A 426 -33.62 -3.33 12.93
CA GLY A 426 -33.29 -2.05 12.32
C GLY A 426 -33.72 -1.95 10.85
N ILE A 427 -34.16 -3.06 10.22
CA ILE A 427 -34.51 -3.08 8.80
C ILE A 427 -36.02 -2.91 8.61
N SER A 428 -36.41 -2.07 7.66
CA SER A 428 -37.77 -2.01 7.14
C SER A 428 -37.72 -2.16 5.63
N LEU A 429 -38.57 -3.02 5.07
CA LEU A 429 -38.63 -3.28 3.64
C LEU A 429 -39.83 -2.54 3.05
N GLN A 430 -39.65 -1.90 1.89
CA GLN A 430 -40.76 -1.29 1.17
C GLN A 430 -41.62 -2.34 0.46
N GLU A 431 -40.99 -3.40 -0.07
CA GLU A 431 -41.64 -4.54 -0.70
C GLU A 431 -41.02 -5.85 -0.22
N PRO A 432 -41.74 -7.00 -0.29
CA PRO A 432 -41.18 -8.30 0.05
C PRO A 432 -40.01 -8.67 -0.87
N ILE A 433 -38.90 -9.11 -0.28
CA ILE A 433 -37.75 -9.66 -1.01
C ILE A 433 -38.15 -11.01 -1.60
N ARG A 434 -37.91 -11.14 -2.90
CA ARG A 434 -38.19 -12.35 -3.67
C ARG A 434 -36.92 -13.19 -3.82
N GLN A 435 -37.08 -14.50 -3.98
CA GLN A 435 -35.94 -15.41 -4.15
C GLN A 435 -35.08 -15.05 -5.37
N ASN A 436 -35.69 -14.56 -6.46
CA ASN A 436 -34.97 -14.16 -7.68
C ASN A 436 -34.15 -12.89 -7.52
N GLU A 437 -34.36 -12.11 -6.45
CA GLU A 437 -33.56 -10.93 -6.10
C GLU A 437 -32.33 -11.28 -5.24
N VAL A 438 -32.25 -12.53 -4.77
CA VAL A 438 -31.09 -13.06 -4.07
C VAL A 438 -30.33 -14.01 -4.97
N PHE A 439 -29.38 -13.44 -5.73
CA PHE A 439 -28.54 -14.23 -6.63
C PHE A 439 -27.08 -13.78 -6.58
N VAL A 440 -26.22 -14.76 -6.85
CA VAL A 440 -24.78 -14.65 -6.95
C VAL A 440 -24.37 -15.34 -8.23
N ARG A 441 -23.49 -14.69 -8.98
CA ARG A 441 -22.92 -15.19 -10.23
C ARG A 441 -22.19 -16.53 -10.00
N ASN A 442 -22.28 -17.45 -10.94
CA ASN A 442 -21.70 -18.80 -10.77
C ASN A 442 -20.17 -18.75 -10.68
N GLU A 443 -19.56 -17.80 -11.36
CA GLU A 443 -18.13 -17.50 -11.38
C GLU A 443 -17.61 -17.19 -9.97
N VAL A 444 -18.35 -16.37 -9.22
CA VAL A 444 -18.08 -16.04 -7.81
C VAL A 444 -18.11 -17.32 -6.96
N LYS A 445 -19.13 -18.17 -7.14
CA LYS A 445 -19.26 -19.44 -6.40
C LYS A 445 -18.11 -20.41 -6.72
N GLN A 446 -17.67 -20.48 -7.99
CA GLN A 446 -16.56 -21.34 -8.40
C GLN A 446 -15.23 -20.87 -7.82
N PHE A 447 -14.96 -19.56 -7.87
CA PHE A 447 -13.73 -18.99 -7.32
C PHE A 447 -13.66 -19.18 -5.80
N ALA A 448 -14.77 -18.94 -5.08
CA ALA A 448 -14.82 -19.05 -3.62
C ALA A 448 -14.55 -20.47 -3.07
N ARG A 449 -14.70 -21.53 -3.88
CA ARG A 449 -14.36 -22.91 -3.45
C ARG A 449 -12.88 -23.10 -3.11
N HIS A 450 -12.01 -22.22 -3.60
CA HIS A 450 -10.56 -22.30 -3.41
C HIS A 450 -10.06 -21.41 -2.27
N TYR A 451 -10.96 -20.78 -1.50
CA TYR A 451 -10.59 -19.97 -0.34
C TYR A 451 -10.02 -20.82 0.78
N ASN A 452 -9.01 -20.28 1.45
CA ASN A 452 -8.34 -20.92 2.57
C ASN A 452 -7.80 -22.32 2.20
N ASP A 453 -7.46 -22.55 0.92
CA ASP A 453 -6.81 -23.79 0.50
C ASP A 453 -5.45 -23.91 1.19
N GLN A 454 -5.41 -24.83 2.14
CA GLN A 454 -4.28 -25.02 3.04
C GLN A 454 -3.04 -25.50 2.27
N SER A 455 -3.21 -26.21 1.15
CA SER A 455 -2.09 -26.64 0.30
C SER A 455 -1.42 -25.44 -0.37
N THR A 456 -2.21 -24.53 -0.94
CA THR A 456 -1.75 -23.29 -1.58
C THR A 456 -1.14 -22.33 -0.57
N ILE A 457 -1.78 -22.15 0.60
CA ILE A 457 -1.26 -21.30 1.68
C ILE A 457 0.05 -21.86 2.23
N ASN A 458 0.11 -23.16 2.55
CA ASN A 458 1.34 -23.78 3.06
C ASN A 458 2.46 -23.70 2.01
N THR A 459 2.16 -23.94 0.73
CA THR A 459 3.15 -23.78 -0.35
C THR A 459 3.67 -22.34 -0.40
N ALA A 460 2.80 -21.34 -0.29
CA ALA A 460 3.20 -19.94 -0.24
C ALA A 460 4.06 -19.62 1.00
N LEU A 461 3.72 -20.17 2.18
CA LEU A 461 4.47 -19.98 3.43
C LEU A 461 5.82 -20.71 3.42
N THR A 462 5.91 -21.93 2.89
CA THR A 462 7.18 -22.65 2.72
C THR A 462 8.09 -21.91 1.74
N GLN A 463 7.54 -21.43 0.62
CA GLN A 463 8.28 -20.57 -0.30
C GLN A 463 8.70 -19.26 0.35
N SER A 464 7.86 -18.68 1.22
CA SER A 464 8.19 -17.49 2.02
C SER A 464 9.40 -17.70 2.91
N LYS A 465 9.44 -18.84 3.59
CA LYS A 465 10.53 -19.20 4.48
C LYS A 465 11.83 -19.31 3.69
N ALA A 466 11.78 -19.95 2.52
CA ALA A 466 12.91 -20.03 1.61
C ALA A 466 13.38 -18.66 1.09
N ASP A 467 12.44 -17.79 0.67
CA ASP A 467 12.76 -16.45 0.18
C ASP A 467 13.46 -15.59 1.25
N LYS A 468 12.96 -15.62 2.48
CA LYS A 468 13.58 -14.94 3.62
C LYS A 468 15.01 -15.45 3.85
N GLN A 469 15.19 -16.77 3.89
CA GLN A 469 16.49 -17.40 4.11
C GLN A 469 17.48 -17.09 2.98
N TYR A 470 17.03 -17.05 1.71
CA TYR A 470 17.88 -16.62 0.59
C TYR A 470 18.27 -15.13 0.69
N HIS A 471 17.36 -14.27 1.15
CA HIS A 471 17.66 -12.86 1.38
C HIS A 471 18.67 -12.67 2.51
N ASP A 472 18.43 -13.29 3.66
CA ASP A 472 19.31 -13.23 4.83
C ASP A 472 20.70 -13.78 4.48
N ALA A 473 20.77 -14.86 3.68
CA ALA A 473 22.03 -15.39 3.17
C ALA A 473 22.80 -14.39 2.29
N ALA A 474 22.11 -13.71 1.36
CA ALA A 474 22.73 -12.72 0.49
C ALA A 474 23.20 -11.48 1.27
N ALA A 475 22.42 -11.04 2.27
CA ALA A 475 22.77 -9.91 3.13
C ALA A 475 23.98 -10.23 4.02
N ALA A 476 24.01 -11.41 4.64
CA ALA A 476 25.14 -11.87 5.43
C ALA A 476 26.43 -11.98 4.60
N PHE A 477 26.33 -12.50 3.35
CA PHE A 477 27.47 -12.53 2.42
C PHE A 477 28.00 -11.13 2.12
N ASP A 478 27.10 -10.15 1.91
CA ASP A 478 27.47 -8.77 1.63
C ASP A 478 28.06 -8.03 2.83
N GLN A 479 27.77 -8.49 4.05
CA GLN A 479 28.36 -8.00 5.30
C GLN A 479 29.66 -8.72 5.68
N GLY A 480 30.05 -9.78 4.94
CA GLY A 480 31.23 -10.59 5.22
C GLY A 480 31.03 -11.71 6.25
N ASP A 481 29.81 -11.92 6.75
CA ASP A 481 29.46 -13.05 7.62
C ASP A 481 29.21 -14.31 6.78
N MET A 482 30.28 -15.04 6.50
CA MET A 482 30.22 -16.25 5.67
C MET A 482 29.51 -17.43 6.36
N GLN A 483 29.58 -17.52 7.70
CA GLN A 483 28.92 -18.60 8.42
C GLN A 483 27.41 -18.40 8.40
N GLY A 484 26.94 -17.20 8.77
CA GLY A 484 25.52 -16.85 8.68
C GLY A 484 24.99 -16.91 7.25
N ALA A 485 25.81 -16.55 6.25
CA ALA A 485 25.45 -16.71 4.85
C ALA A 485 25.20 -18.18 4.47
N LEU A 486 26.10 -19.09 4.85
CA LEU A 486 25.98 -20.51 4.55
C LEU A 486 24.82 -21.18 5.30
N ASP A 487 24.66 -20.89 6.60
CA ASP A 487 23.59 -21.48 7.41
C ASP A 487 22.21 -21.13 6.84
N ASN A 488 21.99 -19.84 6.54
CA ASN A 488 20.76 -19.39 5.91
C ASN A 488 20.61 -19.94 4.48
N PHE A 489 21.68 -20.04 3.71
CA PHE A 489 21.63 -20.58 2.35
C PHE A 489 21.24 -22.06 2.32
N PHE A 490 21.81 -22.89 3.20
CA PHE A 490 21.43 -24.30 3.29
C PHE A 490 20.00 -24.47 3.77
N LEU A 491 19.59 -23.72 4.79
CA LEU A 491 18.19 -23.67 5.24
C LEU A 491 17.23 -23.33 4.08
N ALA A 492 17.62 -22.39 3.21
CA ALA A 492 16.84 -21.99 2.04
C ALA A 492 16.76 -23.10 0.98
N ILE A 493 17.86 -23.80 0.69
CA ILE A 493 17.90 -24.90 -0.29
C ILE A 493 17.00 -26.06 0.13
N HIS A 494 17.04 -26.43 1.42
CA HIS A 494 16.17 -27.49 1.95
C HIS A 494 14.69 -27.10 1.87
N SER A 495 14.39 -25.80 1.92
CA SER A 495 13.02 -25.28 1.80
C SER A 495 12.58 -25.13 0.34
N ARG A 496 13.48 -24.74 -0.58
CA ARG A 496 13.21 -24.58 -2.02
C ARG A 496 14.49 -24.71 -2.85
N TYR A 497 14.54 -25.71 -3.72
CA TYR A 497 15.69 -25.96 -4.60
C TYR A 497 15.72 -25.00 -5.80
N ASP A 498 16.41 -23.86 -5.65
CA ASP A 498 16.50 -22.81 -6.68
C ASP A 498 17.89 -22.64 -7.31
N ILE A 499 18.90 -23.33 -6.79
CA ILE A 499 20.31 -23.10 -7.15
C ILE A 499 20.58 -23.35 -8.64
N GLU A 500 19.79 -24.22 -9.28
CA GLU A 500 19.94 -24.53 -10.69
C GLU A 500 19.37 -23.45 -11.62
N LYS A 501 18.52 -22.55 -11.10
CA LYS A 501 17.88 -21.50 -11.89
C LYS A 501 18.93 -20.55 -12.50
N PRO A 502 18.76 -20.12 -13.76
CA PRO A 502 19.73 -19.23 -14.41
C PRO A 502 19.97 -17.89 -13.69
N SER A 503 19.00 -17.39 -12.92
CA SER A 503 19.16 -16.20 -12.09
C SER A 503 20.12 -16.46 -10.93
N ALA A 504 19.90 -17.53 -10.16
CA ALA A 504 20.74 -17.94 -9.04
C ALA A 504 22.17 -18.23 -9.49
N LYS A 505 22.35 -19.03 -10.55
CA LYS A 505 23.67 -19.31 -11.15
C LYS A 505 24.43 -18.04 -11.53
N ARG A 506 23.74 -17.07 -12.16
CA ARG A 506 24.36 -15.79 -12.55
C ARG A 506 24.77 -14.96 -11.34
N LEU A 507 23.95 -14.91 -10.30
CA LEU A 507 24.26 -14.17 -9.07
C LEU A 507 25.46 -14.77 -8.34
N ILE A 508 25.45 -16.09 -8.12
CA ILE A 508 26.56 -16.82 -7.48
C ILE A 508 27.86 -16.59 -8.26
N ARG A 509 27.82 -16.78 -9.59
CA ARG A 509 28.98 -16.51 -10.46
C ARG A 509 29.49 -15.07 -10.32
N ARG A 510 28.60 -14.08 -10.25
CA ARG A 510 28.98 -12.66 -10.08
C ARG A 510 29.67 -12.42 -8.75
N LYS A 511 29.12 -12.96 -7.65
CA LYS A 511 29.66 -12.80 -6.29
C LYS A 511 31.02 -13.49 -6.16
N LEU A 512 31.15 -14.74 -6.61
CA LEU A 512 32.42 -15.47 -6.65
C LEU A 512 33.46 -14.78 -7.56
N GLY A 513 33.03 -14.24 -8.70
CA GLY A 513 33.90 -13.46 -9.58
C GLY A 513 34.47 -12.21 -8.90
N LYS A 514 33.69 -11.54 -8.04
CA LYS A 514 34.18 -10.39 -7.26
C LYS A 514 35.21 -10.84 -6.22
N VAL A 515 35.00 -11.98 -5.56
CA VAL A 515 35.99 -12.57 -4.63
C VAL A 515 37.30 -12.84 -5.36
N ASN A 516 37.26 -13.52 -6.52
CA ASN A 516 38.47 -13.79 -7.31
C ASN A 516 39.19 -12.50 -7.73
N SER A 517 38.43 -11.46 -8.09
CA SER A 517 39.01 -10.16 -8.45
C SER A 517 39.71 -9.49 -7.26
N LEU A 518 39.11 -9.54 -6.07
CA LEU A 518 39.70 -9.00 -4.84
C LEU A 518 40.93 -9.79 -4.39
N ILE A 519 40.97 -11.10 -4.61
CA ILE A 519 42.15 -11.93 -4.35
C ILE A 519 43.31 -11.49 -5.27
N ALA A 520 43.06 -11.36 -6.56
CA ALA A 520 44.07 -10.90 -7.53
C ALA A 520 44.58 -9.48 -7.20
N GLU A 521 43.68 -8.57 -6.82
CA GLU A 521 44.05 -7.22 -6.39
C GLU A 521 44.92 -7.23 -5.12
N ASN A 522 44.59 -8.08 -4.14
CA ASN A 522 45.41 -8.24 -2.93
C ASN A 522 46.81 -8.79 -3.25
N GLU A 523 46.92 -9.74 -4.17
CA GLU A 523 48.22 -10.28 -4.60
C GLU A 523 49.07 -9.19 -5.27
N GLN A 524 48.47 -8.39 -6.16
CA GLN A 524 49.15 -7.25 -6.78
C GLN A 524 49.61 -6.22 -5.75
N LEU A 525 48.75 -5.87 -4.79
CA LEU A 525 49.10 -4.93 -3.72
C LEU A 525 50.26 -5.46 -2.86
N ARG A 526 50.25 -6.76 -2.52
CA ARG A 526 51.36 -7.39 -1.79
C ARG A 526 52.67 -7.33 -2.57
N GLU A 527 52.63 -7.53 -3.89
CA GLU A 527 53.81 -7.42 -4.74
C GLU A 527 54.35 -5.98 -4.79
N ILE A 528 53.46 -4.99 -4.93
CA ILE A 528 53.84 -3.57 -4.90
C ILE A 528 54.47 -3.20 -3.55
N ILE A 529 53.90 -3.67 -2.44
CA ILE A 529 54.47 -3.46 -1.10
C ILE A 529 55.88 -4.06 -1.03
N ARG A 530 56.07 -5.29 -1.51
CA ARG A 530 57.38 -5.96 -1.54
C ARG A 530 58.40 -5.16 -2.35
N GLN A 531 58.03 -4.69 -3.55
CA GLN A 531 58.91 -3.90 -4.40
C GLN A 531 59.31 -2.58 -3.72
N LYS A 532 58.36 -1.87 -3.11
CA LYS A 532 58.65 -0.64 -2.35
C LYS A 532 59.56 -0.88 -1.16
N GLU A 533 59.40 -2.00 -0.44
CA GLU A 533 60.30 -2.37 0.65
C GLU A 533 61.72 -2.67 0.15
N GLU A 534 61.87 -3.33 -1.00
CA GLU A 534 63.18 -3.57 -1.62
C GLU A 534 63.84 -2.27 -2.10
N GLU A 535 63.09 -1.38 -2.74
CA GLU A 535 63.57 -0.06 -3.14
C GLU A 535 64.02 0.76 -1.94
N LYS A 536 63.21 0.77 -0.87
CA LYS A 536 63.56 1.42 0.40
C LYS A 536 64.86 0.86 0.97
N LYS A 537 65.04 -0.46 1.00
CA LYS A 537 66.29 -1.11 1.44
C LYS A 537 67.50 -0.71 0.57
N LYS A 538 67.32 -0.59 -0.76
CA LYS A 538 68.39 -0.13 -1.66
C LYS A 538 68.74 1.33 -1.39
N GLN A 539 67.74 2.20 -1.22
CA GLN A 539 67.94 3.61 -0.89
C GLN A 539 68.64 3.77 0.46
N GLU A 540 68.24 3.03 1.49
CA GLU A 540 68.92 3.03 2.80
C GLU A 540 70.38 2.58 2.69
N LYS A 541 70.69 1.55 1.89
CA LYS A 541 72.08 1.13 1.64
C LYS A 541 72.89 2.21 0.92
N PHE A 542 72.29 2.89 -0.07
CA PHE A 542 72.95 3.98 -0.80
C PHE A 542 73.25 5.18 0.11
N LEU A 543 72.28 5.59 0.92
CA LEU A 543 72.46 6.66 1.91
C LEU A 543 73.54 6.32 2.94
N LYS A 544 73.61 5.06 3.41
CA LYS A 544 74.69 4.59 4.28
C LYS A 544 76.07 4.69 3.63
N ARG A 545 76.19 4.36 2.34
CA ARG A 545 77.45 4.48 1.59
C ARG A 545 77.89 5.95 1.46
N LEU A 546 76.99 6.84 1.04
CA LEU A 546 77.26 8.28 0.96
C LEU A 546 77.67 8.85 2.32
N ALA A 547 76.99 8.46 3.40
CA ALA A 547 77.37 8.87 4.75
C ALA A 547 78.80 8.43 5.12
N ALA A 548 79.22 7.23 4.71
CA ALA A 548 80.59 6.76 4.91
C ALA A 548 81.62 7.59 4.10
N GLU A 549 81.30 7.94 2.85
CA GLU A 549 82.15 8.79 1.98
C GLU A 549 82.30 10.20 2.56
N TYR A 550 81.21 10.85 2.99
CA TYR A 550 81.28 12.15 3.69
C TYR A 550 82.05 12.06 5.02
N THR A 551 81.95 10.94 5.73
CA THR A 551 82.76 10.71 6.94
C THR A 551 84.25 10.63 6.61
N LEU A 552 84.62 10.05 5.46
CA LEU A 552 86.01 9.95 5.03
C LEU A 552 86.56 11.32 4.59
N LEU A 553 85.80 12.08 3.80
CA LEU A 553 86.14 13.46 3.44
C LEU A 553 86.30 14.35 4.69
N GLY A 554 85.42 14.19 5.68
CA GLY A 554 85.55 14.87 6.97
C GLY A 554 86.88 14.57 7.67
N LYS A 555 87.35 13.32 7.63
CA LYS A 555 88.65 12.91 8.19
C LYS A 555 89.83 13.48 7.42
N GLU A 556 89.72 13.66 6.11
CA GLU A 556 90.76 14.28 5.28
C GLU A 556 90.85 15.78 5.57
N CYS A 557 89.72 16.48 5.64
CA CYS A 557 89.68 17.88 6.07
C CYS A 557 90.23 18.08 7.49
N GLU A 558 90.00 17.14 8.43
CA GLU A 558 90.65 17.14 9.75
C GLU A 558 92.17 17.11 9.66
N LYS A 559 92.73 16.26 8.79
CA LYS A 559 94.19 16.11 8.61
C LYS A 559 94.84 17.36 8.00
N GLU A 560 94.11 18.06 7.15
CA GLU A 560 94.58 19.29 6.49
C GLU A 560 94.34 20.57 7.33
N GLY A 561 93.78 20.45 8.55
CA GLY A 561 93.56 21.58 9.45
C GLY A 561 92.30 22.41 9.14
N MET A 562 91.41 21.93 8.28
CA MET A 562 90.16 22.61 7.88
C MET A 562 88.97 22.18 8.74
N SER A 563 88.97 22.58 10.02
CA SER A 563 88.00 22.13 11.03
C SER A 563 86.53 22.44 10.71
N THR A 564 86.24 23.58 10.09
CA THR A 564 84.86 23.98 9.71
C THR A 564 84.29 23.08 8.60
N ALA A 565 85.12 22.74 7.60
CA ALA A 565 84.75 21.82 6.53
C ALA A 565 84.57 20.38 7.03
N ALA A 566 85.43 19.94 7.96
CA ALA A 566 85.28 18.63 8.61
C ALA A 566 83.94 18.50 9.36
N ILE A 567 83.57 19.51 10.16
CA ILE A 567 82.29 19.56 10.89
C ILE A 567 81.11 19.51 9.91
N ALA A 568 81.16 20.25 8.80
CA ALA A 568 80.11 20.26 7.79
C ALA A 568 79.93 18.87 7.14
N ASN A 569 81.03 18.20 6.80
CA ASN A 569 81.02 16.85 6.22
C ASN A 569 80.45 15.80 7.20
N TYR A 570 80.81 15.85 8.49
CA TYR A 570 80.22 14.94 9.49
C TYR A 570 78.75 15.22 9.78
N LYS A 571 78.33 16.49 9.81
CA LYS A 571 76.90 16.83 9.89
C LYS A 571 76.14 16.29 8.69
N LYS A 572 76.71 16.38 7.48
CA LYS A 572 76.09 15.84 6.26
C LYS A 572 75.98 14.31 6.30
N ALA A 573 77.02 13.63 6.79
CA ALA A 573 76.98 12.18 6.99
C ALA A 573 75.87 11.74 7.96
N LEU A 574 75.65 12.48 9.05
CA LEU A 574 74.59 12.19 10.03
C LEU A 574 73.19 12.59 9.55
N GLU A 575 73.07 13.62 8.69
CA GLU A 575 71.80 13.95 8.03
C GLU A 575 71.37 12.80 7.09
N LEU A 576 72.32 12.20 6.37
CA LEU A 576 72.07 11.09 5.45
C LEU A 576 71.89 9.74 6.17
N CYS A 577 72.60 9.53 7.28
CA CYS A 577 72.48 8.33 8.13
C CYS A 577 72.67 8.70 9.61
N PRO A 578 71.58 8.99 10.36
CA PRO A 578 71.65 9.45 11.75
C PRO A 578 72.38 8.50 12.70
N GLU A 579 72.34 7.20 12.41
CA GLU A 579 72.96 6.14 13.21
C GLU A 579 74.45 5.88 12.86
N HIS A 580 75.08 6.69 12.00
CA HIS A 580 76.47 6.45 11.59
C HIS A 580 77.45 6.72 12.76
N PRO A 581 78.10 5.70 13.34
CA PRO A 581 78.77 5.81 14.64
C PRO A 581 80.04 6.67 14.60
N GLU A 582 80.83 6.55 13.52
CA GLU A 582 82.12 7.24 13.41
C GLU A 582 81.96 8.76 13.20
N ALA A 583 81.04 9.18 12.32
CA ALA A 583 80.68 10.59 12.13
C ALA A 583 80.18 11.24 13.43
N LYS A 584 79.32 10.52 14.18
CA LYS A 584 78.80 10.98 15.49
C LYS A 584 79.91 11.17 16.51
N ARG A 585 80.87 10.24 16.57
CA ARG A 585 82.02 10.31 17.48
C ARG A 585 83.00 11.42 17.12
N ARG A 586 83.28 11.62 15.82
CA ARG A 586 84.21 12.64 15.33
C ARG A 586 83.65 14.05 15.46
N LEU A 587 82.38 14.25 15.13
CA LEU A 587 81.69 15.52 15.31
C LEU A 587 81.71 15.99 16.78
N LYS A 588 81.52 15.07 17.74
CA LYS A 588 81.65 15.36 19.18
C LYS A 588 83.07 15.71 19.64
N LYS A 589 84.11 15.28 18.91
CA LYS A 589 85.51 15.61 19.24
C LYS A 589 85.94 16.98 18.72
N LEU A 590 85.39 17.39 17.57
CA LEU A 590 85.68 18.68 16.94
C LEU A 590 84.78 19.81 17.42
N ASN A 591 83.69 19.47 18.09
CA ASN A 591 82.69 20.39 18.61
C ASN A 591 82.42 19.98 20.08
N PRO A 592 83.31 20.35 21.03
CA PRO A 592 83.16 19.99 22.45
C PRO A 592 81.90 20.58 23.08
#